data_AF-A0A6J3GW18-F1
#
_entry.id   AF-A0A6J3GW18-F1
#
_cell.length_a   1.000
_cell.length_b   1.000
_cell.length_c   1.000
_cell.angle_alpha   90.00
_cell.angle_beta   90.00
_cell.angle_gamma   90.00
#
_symmetry.space_group_name_H-M   'P 1'
#
loop_
_entity.id
_entity.type
_entity.pdbx_description
1 polymer ?
#
loop_
_entity_poly.entity_id
_entity_poly.type
_entity_poly.pdbx_seq_one_letter_code
_entity_poly.pdbx_strand_id
1 'polypeptide(L)'
;MKSFPGGKCNVSKIGTILENMGYELEDEEIEDLQNHLPTTDEKKVKLNKVMENVESFTGTKINANEVDDILKNMGIELTPKERWKLLKTLPITSDGKVYRNLLLDRLKTFQGGKVFENKLETILENMDYKLGKEEMKDLRDHLKFDENGKVLLNSMIRAASLFSGGKINACDTQLYLGNVGIEFTNKENQDLLDIVPLDGKHFRPCSQFHRILGLQVVHITF
;
A
#
# COMPACT_ATOMS: atom_id res chain seq x y z
N MET A 1 15.63 -12.00 -18.94
CA MET A 1 14.64 -11.05 -19.48
C MET A 1 15.29 -9.68 -19.60
N LYS A 2 15.23 -9.02 -20.77
CA LYS A 2 15.61 -7.60 -20.90
C LYS A 2 14.41 -6.76 -20.44
N SER A 3 14.52 -6.02 -19.34
CA SER A 3 13.45 -5.09 -18.94
C SER A 3 13.52 -3.84 -19.82
N PHE A 4 12.35 -3.33 -20.20
CA PHE A 4 12.26 -2.03 -20.83
C PHE A 4 12.55 -0.99 -19.74
N PRO A 5 13.53 -0.09 -19.89
CA PRO A 5 13.98 0.81 -18.82
C PRO A 5 12.94 1.88 -18.41
N GLY A 6 11.74 1.83 -19.00
CA GLY A 6 10.70 2.85 -18.88
C GLY A 6 11.08 4.08 -19.69
N GLY A 7 10.27 4.40 -20.70
CA GLY A 7 10.45 5.66 -21.45
C GLY A 7 10.34 6.85 -20.51
N LYS A 8 11.11 7.92 -20.75
CA LYS A 8 10.92 9.20 -20.08
C LYS A 8 9.96 10.07 -20.87
N CYS A 9 9.09 10.80 -20.18
CA CYS A 9 8.20 11.78 -20.78
C CYS A 9 8.53 13.19 -20.28
N ASN A 10 8.27 14.19 -21.12
CA ASN A 10 8.35 15.59 -20.70
C ASN A 10 7.14 15.89 -19.82
N VAL A 11 7.36 16.56 -18.69
CA VAL A 11 6.33 16.87 -17.69
C VAL A 11 5.17 17.65 -18.33
N SER A 12 5.47 18.62 -19.20
CA SER A 12 4.47 19.41 -19.92
C SER A 12 3.62 18.64 -20.93
N LYS A 13 4.01 17.41 -21.29
CA LYS A 13 3.25 16.54 -22.21
C LYS A 13 2.46 15.44 -21.48
N ILE A 14 2.48 15.41 -20.14
CA ILE A 14 1.82 14.35 -19.36
C ILE A 14 0.32 14.31 -19.65
N GLY A 15 -0.37 15.46 -19.73
CA GLY A 15 -1.79 15.51 -20.05
C GLY A 15 -2.13 14.77 -21.34
N THR A 16 -1.47 15.12 -22.45
CA THR A 16 -1.66 14.47 -23.76
C THR A 16 -1.28 12.98 -23.73
N ILE A 17 -0.28 12.59 -22.93
CA ILE A 17 0.10 11.17 -22.81
C ILE A 17 -0.99 10.38 -22.10
N LEU A 18 -1.52 10.90 -20.99
CA LEU A 18 -2.57 10.28 -20.21
C LEU A 18 -3.88 10.20 -21.00
N GLU A 19 -4.24 11.25 -21.75
CA GLU A 19 -5.38 11.26 -22.67
C GLU A 19 -5.27 10.15 -23.73
N ASN A 20 -4.10 10.00 -24.37
CA ASN A 20 -3.86 8.91 -25.32
C ASN A 20 -3.91 7.51 -24.68
N MET A 21 -3.78 7.43 -23.35
CA MET A 21 -3.92 6.19 -22.57
C MET A 21 -5.34 5.98 -22.04
N GLY A 22 -6.28 6.86 -22.38
CA GLY A 22 -7.69 6.76 -21.98
C GLY A 22 -8.00 7.34 -20.60
N TYR A 23 -7.12 8.18 -20.04
CA TYR A 23 -7.42 8.94 -18.84
C TYR A 23 -8.09 10.26 -19.18
N GLU A 24 -9.12 10.61 -18.42
CA GLU A 24 -9.79 11.90 -18.48
C GLU A 24 -9.47 12.64 -17.17
N LEU A 25 -8.59 13.64 -17.24
CA LEU A 25 -8.19 14.49 -16.11
C LEU A 25 -8.55 15.94 -16.40
N GLU A 26 -8.94 16.68 -15.37
CA GLU A 26 -9.08 18.13 -15.43
C GLU A 26 -7.70 18.80 -15.47
N ASP A 27 -7.62 20.03 -16.00
CA ASP A 27 -6.34 20.77 -16.09
C ASP A 27 -5.66 20.94 -14.72
N GLU A 28 -6.44 21.18 -13.66
CA GLU A 28 -5.93 21.30 -12.28
C GLU A 28 -5.33 19.96 -11.78
N GLU A 29 -5.93 18.82 -12.13
CA GLU A 29 -5.42 17.49 -11.75
C GLU A 29 -4.10 17.17 -12.47
N ILE A 30 -4.00 17.57 -13.73
CA ILE A 30 -2.77 17.46 -14.51
C ILE A 30 -1.66 18.34 -13.89
N GLU A 31 -1.99 19.59 -13.52
CA GLU A 31 -1.04 20.50 -12.88
C GLU A 31 -0.56 19.97 -11.52
N ASP A 32 -1.48 19.52 -10.68
CA ASP A 32 -1.17 18.96 -9.37
C ASP A 32 -0.29 17.70 -9.47
N LEU A 33 -0.60 16.81 -10.42
CA LEU A 33 0.24 15.63 -10.71
C LEU A 33 1.63 16.04 -11.19
N GLN A 34 1.73 17.02 -12.11
CA GLN A 34 3.02 17.51 -12.60
C GLN A 34 3.88 18.09 -11.48
N ASN A 35 3.27 18.83 -10.56
CA ASN A 35 3.93 19.42 -9.40
C ASN A 35 4.35 18.36 -8.35
N HIS A 36 3.63 17.23 -8.28
CA HIS A 36 3.98 16.14 -7.38
C HIS A 36 5.15 15.29 -7.87
N LEU A 37 5.28 15.10 -9.18
CA LEU A 37 6.21 14.16 -9.76
C LEU A 37 7.68 14.59 -9.59
N PRO A 38 8.60 13.65 -9.31
CA PRO A 38 10.02 13.96 -9.23
C PRO A 38 10.57 14.27 -10.64
N THR A 39 10.89 15.54 -10.89
CA THR A 39 11.45 15.99 -12.17
C THR A 39 12.97 15.99 -12.15
N THR A 40 13.60 15.50 -13.22
CA THR A 40 15.05 15.72 -13.45
C THR A 40 15.31 17.15 -13.93
N ASP A 41 16.58 17.57 -13.97
CA ASP A 41 17.01 18.87 -14.51
C ASP A 41 16.47 19.17 -15.93
N GLU A 42 16.22 18.13 -16.73
CA GLU A 42 15.64 18.24 -18.08
C GLU A 42 14.10 18.35 -18.10
N LYS A 43 13.41 18.55 -16.97
CA LYS A 43 11.92 18.52 -16.85
C LYS A 43 11.28 17.25 -17.43
N LYS A 44 11.95 16.12 -17.22
CA LYS A 44 11.49 14.79 -17.61
C LYS A 44 11.23 13.93 -16.38
N VAL A 45 10.30 13.01 -16.52
CA VAL A 45 9.95 12.00 -15.52
C VAL A 45 9.84 10.64 -16.20
N LYS A 46 10.16 9.56 -15.48
CA LYS A 46 9.96 8.20 -16.01
C LYS A 46 8.46 7.91 -16.11
N LEU A 47 8.02 7.30 -17.20
CA LEU A 47 6.61 6.98 -17.42
C LEU A 47 6.05 6.09 -16.29
N ASN A 48 6.82 5.14 -15.75
CA ASN A 48 6.37 4.33 -14.63
C ASN A 48 6.04 5.18 -13.39
N LYS A 49 6.79 6.26 -13.14
CA LYS A 49 6.48 7.18 -12.04
C LYS A 49 5.20 7.95 -12.28
N VAL A 50 4.88 8.31 -13.52
CA VAL A 50 3.58 8.89 -13.87
C VAL A 50 2.46 7.88 -13.58
N MET A 51 2.60 6.65 -14.06
CA MET A 51 1.60 5.59 -13.87
C MET A 51 1.42 5.21 -12.39
N GLU A 52 2.48 5.26 -11.58
CA GLU A 52 2.40 5.02 -10.13
C GLU A 52 1.63 6.11 -9.38
N ASN A 53 1.50 7.33 -9.92
CA ASN A 53 0.93 8.48 -9.22
C ASN A 53 -0.40 8.96 -9.81
N VAL A 54 -0.71 8.66 -11.08
CA VAL A 54 -1.91 9.20 -11.75
C VAL A 54 -3.18 8.90 -10.97
N GLU A 55 -3.36 7.68 -10.46
CA GLU A 55 -4.56 7.26 -9.72
C GLU A 55 -4.75 8.01 -8.39
N SER A 56 -3.67 8.58 -7.83
CA SER A 56 -3.75 9.38 -6.62
C SER A 56 -4.36 10.76 -6.87
N PHE A 57 -4.24 11.29 -8.09
CA PHE A 57 -4.73 12.62 -8.49
C PHE A 57 -6.04 12.56 -9.27
N THR A 58 -6.62 11.37 -9.45
CA THR A 58 -7.93 11.21 -10.07
C THR A 58 -8.99 10.76 -9.07
N GLY A 59 -10.26 10.96 -9.44
CA GLY A 59 -11.40 10.46 -8.69
C GLY A 59 -11.96 11.45 -7.66
N THR A 60 -12.44 10.94 -6.53
CA THR A 60 -13.23 11.75 -5.58
C THR A 60 -12.37 12.76 -4.84
N LYS A 61 -12.76 14.04 -4.93
CA LYS A 61 -12.25 15.15 -4.12
C LYS A 61 -13.16 15.37 -2.91
N ILE A 62 -12.59 15.58 -1.72
CA ILE A 62 -13.32 15.81 -0.46
C ILE A 62 -12.94 17.17 0.14
N ASN A 63 -13.83 17.83 0.86
CA ASN A 63 -13.50 19.12 1.47
C ASN A 63 -12.39 18.93 2.51
N ALA A 64 -11.38 19.82 2.53
CA ALA A 64 -10.27 19.73 3.48
C ALA A 64 -10.75 19.77 4.95
N ASN A 65 -11.89 20.42 5.21
CA ASN A 65 -12.52 20.48 6.53
C ASN A 65 -13.20 19.18 6.95
N GLU A 66 -13.55 18.30 6.02
CA GLU A 66 -14.19 16.99 6.27
C GLU A 66 -13.17 15.86 6.49
N VAL A 67 -11.88 16.11 6.22
CA VAL A 67 -10.82 15.10 6.34
C VAL A 67 -10.82 14.46 7.74
N ASP A 68 -10.95 15.25 8.80
CA ASP A 68 -10.96 14.73 10.17
C ASP A 68 -12.13 13.77 10.43
N ASP A 69 -13.33 14.15 9.99
CA ASP A 69 -14.52 13.34 10.18
C ASP A 69 -14.43 12.05 9.36
N ILE A 70 -13.89 12.13 8.15
CA ILE A 70 -13.64 10.95 7.29
C ILE A 70 -12.65 10.01 7.97
N LEU A 71 -11.50 10.51 8.45
CA LEU A 71 -10.51 9.70 9.15
C LEU A 71 -11.07 9.07 10.42
N LYS A 72 -11.83 9.84 11.21
CA LYS A 72 -12.48 9.35 12.42
C LYS A 72 -13.51 8.25 12.10
N ASN A 73 -14.31 8.42 11.04
CA ASN A 73 -15.29 7.42 10.60
C ASN A 73 -14.63 6.13 10.11
N MET A 74 -13.46 6.25 9.48
CA MET A 74 -12.60 5.12 9.13
C MET A 74 -11.99 4.45 10.36
N GLY A 75 -11.96 5.11 11.53
CA GLY A 75 -11.33 4.60 12.74
C GLY A 75 -9.86 5.00 12.89
N ILE A 76 -9.43 6.07 12.22
CA ILE A 76 -8.09 6.67 12.34
C ILE A 76 -8.21 7.92 13.20
N GLU A 77 -7.44 7.94 14.29
CA GLU A 77 -7.34 9.08 15.20
C GLU A 77 -5.98 9.76 15.03
N LEU A 78 -5.99 11.05 14.73
CA LEU A 78 -4.81 11.90 14.66
C LEU A 78 -4.85 12.94 15.78
N THR A 79 -3.70 13.24 16.36
CA THR A 79 -3.55 14.45 17.19
C THR A 79 -3.62 15.71 16.31
N PRO A 80 -3.93 16.89 16.86
CA PRO A 80 -3.93 18.15 16.10
C PRO A 80 -2.61 18.42 15.35
N LYS A 81 -1.48 18.03 15.95
CA LYS A 81 -0.15 18.16 15.34
C LYS A 81 0.04 17.21 14.16
N GLU A 82 -0.41 15.97 14.27
CA GLU A 82 -0.34 14.98 13.20
C GLU A 82 -1.27 15.37 12.04
N ARG A 83 -2.50 15.80 12.34
CA ARG A 83 -3.44 16.34 11.35
C ARG A 83 -2.78 17.43 10.52
N TRP A 84 -2.20 18.43 11.18
CA TRP A 84 -1.56 19.54 10.48
C TRP A 84 -0.37 19.08 9.62
N LYS A 85 0.40 18.08 10.08
CA LYS A 85 1.46 17.48 9.28
C LYS A 85 0.91 16.75 8.05
N LEU A 86 -0.15 15.97 8.19
CA LEU A 86 -0.78 15.24 7.09
C LEU A 86 -1.32 16.20 6.04
N LEU A 87 -2.11 17.19 6.45
CA LEU A 87 -2.70 18.17 5.52
C LEU A 87 -1.63 18.95 4.74
N LYS A 88 -0.48 19.23 5.34
CA LYS A 88 0.66 19.86 4.65
C LYS A 88 1.29 19.02 3.53
N THR A 89 1.02 17.72 3.48
CA THR A 89 1.52 16.84 2.42
C THR A 89 0.56 16.70 1.24
N LEU A 90 -0.62 17.31 1.35
CA LEU A 90 -1.68 17.23 0.36
C LEU A 90 -1.79 18.57 -0.39
N PRO A 91 -1.81 18.56 -1.73
CA PRO A 91 -2.28 19.71 -2.48
C PRO A 91 -3.73 19.98 -2.10
N ILE A 92 -4.03 21.25 -1.85
CA ILE A 92 -5.39 21.72 -1.65
C ILE A 92 -5.78 22.43 -2.94
N THR A 93 -6.82 21.92 -3.59
CA THR A 93 -7.37 22.50 -4.82
C THR A 93 -7.87 23.92 -4.56
N SER A 94 -8.02 24.68 -5.62
CA SER A 94 -8.52 26.07 -5.57
C SER A 94 -9.88 26.21 -4.87
N ASP A 95 -10.73 25.17 -4.92
CA ASP A 95 -12.03 25.11 -4.25
C ASP A 95 -11.97 24.53 -2.82
N GLY A 96 -10.77 24.33 -2.26
CA GLY A 96 -10.58 23.93 -0.85
C GLY A 96 -10.75 22.42 -0.61
N LYS A 97 -10.56 21.59 -1.63
CA LYS A 97 -10.68 20.13 -1.54
C LYS A 97 -9.31 19.44 -1.59
N VAL A 98 -9.32 18.16 -1.24
CA VAL A 98 -8.17 17.25 -1.35
C VAL A 98 -8.58 15.98 -2.07
N TYR A 99 -7.66 15.40 -2.82
CA TYR A 99 -7.85 14.11 -3.50
C TYR A 99 -7.94 12.98 -2.48
N ARG A 100 -9.05 12.25 -2.45
CA ARG A 100 -9.26 11.16 -1.49
C ARG A 100 -8.23 10.04 -1.69
N ASN A 101 -7.90 9.70 -2.94
CA ASN A 101 -6.92 8.65 -3.23
C ASN A 101 -5.52 9.05 -2.75
N LEU A 102 -5.12 10.30 -3.00
CA LEU A 102 -3.87 10.84 -2.47
C LEU A 102 -3.84 10.86 -0.93
N LEU A 103 -4.95 11.21 -0.27
CA LEU A 103 -5.05 11.14 1.19
C LEU A 103 -4.75 9.71 1.69
N LEU A 104 -5.39 8.71 1.08
CA LEU A 104 -5.18 7.30 1.44
C LEU A 104 -3.75 6.84 1.16
N ASP A 105 -3.17 7.26 0.04
CA ASP A 105 -1.77 6.98 -0.30
C ASP A 105 -0.79 7.60 0.72
N ARG A 106 -1.01 8.87 1.11
CA ARG A 106 -0.21 9.52 2.15
C ARG A 106 -0.31 8.80 3.48
N LEU A 107 -1.49 8.31 3.86
CA LEU A 107 -1.67 7.54 5.10
C LEU A 107 -0.87 6.23 5.09
N LYS A 108 -0.66 5.57 3.93
CA LYS A 108 0.16 4.35 3.82
C LYS A 108 1.61 4.55 4.30
N THR A 109 2.12 5.78 4.22
CA THR A 109 3.51 6.12 4.59
C THR A 109 3.60 7.07 5.80
N PHE A 110 2.47 7.56 6.29
CA PHE A 110 2.40 8.57 7.34
C PHE A 110 2.94 8.05 8.68
N GLN A 111 3.80 8.86 9.31
CA GLN A 111 4.37 8.56 10.63
C GLN A 111 3.55 9.26 11.72
N GLY A 112 2.43 8.63 12.08
CA GLY A 112 1.52 9.10 13.12
C GLY A 112 0.17 8.42 13.03
N GLY A 113 -0.67 8.73 14.00
CA GLY A 113 -2.04 8.24 14.06
C GLY A 113 -2.19 6.86 14.69
N LYS A 114 -3.37 6.65 15.26
CA LYS A 114 -3.80 5.41 15.89
C LYS A 114 -5.05 4.88 15.20
N VAL A 115 -5.17 3.57 15.12
CA VAL A 115 -6.32 2.89 14.52
C VAL A 115 -7.02 2.02 15.55
N PHE A 116 -8.34 1.98 15.51
CA PHE A 116 -9.13 1.11 16.39
C PHE A 116 -9.18 -0.33 15.87
N GLU A 117 -9.04 -1.31 16.76
CA GLU A 117 -9.07 -2.74 16.42
C GLU A 117 -10.35 -3.16 15.67
N ASN A 118 -11.50 -2.62 16.05
CA ASN A 118 -12.78 -2.93 15.43
C ASN A 118 -12.99 -2.25 14.07
N LYS A 119 -12.01 -1.45 13.59
CA LYS A 119 -12.04 -0.73 12.30
C LYS A 119 -10.95 -1.19 11.33
N LEU A 120 -10.15 -2.20 11.69
CA LEU A 120 -9.06 -2.72 10.85
C LEU A 120 -9.53 -3.09 9.43
N GLU A 121 -10.59 -3.90 9.32
CA GLU A 121 -11.15 -4.32 8.04
C GLU A 121 -11.54 -3.13 7.17
N THR A 122 -12.25 -2.15 7.75
CA THR A 122 -12.63 -0.92 7.05
C THR A 122 -11.42 -0.15 6.52
N ILE A 123 -10.38 0.02 7.34
CA ILE A 123 -9.19 0.79 6.94
C ILE A 123 -8.44 0.05 5.82
N LEU A 124 -8.30 -1.26 5.94
CA LEU A 124 -7.59 -2.10 4.97
C LEU A 124 -8.30 -2.13 3.63
N GLU A 125 -9.62 -2.27 3.62
CA GLU A 125 -10.44 -2.15 2.40
C GLU A 125 -10.29 -0.78 1.75
N ASN A 126 -10.32 0.30 2.53
CA ASN A 126 -10.13 1.66 2.01
C ASN A 126 -8.72 1.90 1.44
N MET A 127 -7.72 1.12 1.85
CA MET A 127 -6.33 1.22 1.40
C MET A 127 -5.95 0.15 0.36
N ASP A 128 -6.94 -0.59 -0.15
CA ASP A 128 -6.81 -1.66 -1.15
C ASP A 128 -6.03 -2.91 -0.66
N TYR A 129 -6.00 -3.14 0.65
CA TYR A 129 -5.51 -4.39 1.22
C TYR A 129 -6.58 -5.47 1.18
N LYS A 130 -6.39 -6.46 0.29
CA LYS A 130 -7.29 -7.62 0.16
C LYS A 130 -6.81 -8.78 1.02
N LEU A 131 -7.30 -8.85 2.25
CA LEU A 131 -7.04 -9.94 3.19
C LEU A 131 -8.28 -10.81 3.37
N GLY A 132 -8.10 -12.13 3.25
CA GLY A 132 -9.10 -13.12 3.62
C GLY A 132 -9.26 -13.25 5.14
N LYS A 133 -10.24 -14.05 5.57
CA LYS A 133 -10.56 -14.22 7.01
C LYS A 133 -9.37 -14.71 7.84
N GLU A 134 -8.65 -15.72 7.35
CA GLU A 134 -7.47 -16.26 8.05
C GLU A 134 -6.34 -15.22 8.13
N GLU A 135 -6.10 -14.46 7.04
CA GLU A 135 -5.08 -13.42 6.99
C GLU A 135 -5.40 -12.26 7.94
N MET A 136 -6.69 -11.92 8.06
CA MET A 136 -7.15 -10.91 9.02
C MET A 136 -6.95 -11.39 10.46
N LYS A 137 -7.18 -12.67 10.73
CA LYS A 137 -6.91 -13.27 12.05
C LYS A 137 -5.41 -13.24 12.36
N ASP A 138 -4.57 -13.70 11.45
CA ASP A 138 -3.11 -13.69 11.61
C ASP A 138 -2.57 -12.26 11.78
N LEU A 139 -3.14 -11.28 11.07
CA LEU A 139 -2.84 -9.87 11.25
C LEU A 139 -3.21 -9.39 12.67
N ARG A 140 -4.41 -9.70 13.16
CA ARG A 140 -4.84 -9.32 14.52
C ARG A 140 -3.93 -9.93 15.57
N ASP A 141 -3.54 -11.20 15.42
CA ASP A 141 -2.64 -11.90 16.33
C ASP A 141 -1.21 -11.31 16.31
N HIS A 142 -0.78 -10.72 15.18
CA HIS A 142 0.52 -10.05 15.05
C HIS A 142 0.55 -8.64 15.66
N LEU A 143 -0.61 -7.95 15.71
CA LEU A 143 -0.69 -6.57 16.17
C LEU A 143 -0.73 -6.48 17.70
N LYS A 144 -0.07 -5.45 18.22
CA LYS A 144 -0.09 -5.12 19.65
C LYS A 144 -1.00 -3.92 19.87
N PHE A 145 -2.16 -4.17 20.48
CA PHE A 145 -3.10 -3.12 20.86
C PHE A 145 -2.76 -2.56 22.24
N ASP A 146 -2.97 -1.25 22.41
CA ASP A 146 -2.90 -0.60 23.71
C ASP A 146 -4.17 -0.87 24.56
N GLU A 147 -4.17 -0.39 25.80
CA GLU A 147 -5.29 -0.54 26.74
C GLU A 147 -6.64 0.01 26.22
N ASN A 148 -6.61 0.85 25.18
CA ASN A 148 -7.79 1.44 24.56
C ASN A 148 -8.20 0.71 23.26
N GLY A 149 -7.60 -0.45 22.98
CA GLY A 149 -7.87 -1.21 21.75
C GLY A 149 -7.34 -0.51 20.49
N LYS A 150 -6.27 0.27 20.61
CA LYS A 150 -5.67 1.01 19.48
C LYS A 150 -4.28 0.48 19.13
N VAL A 151 -3.92 0.56 17.86
CA VAL A 151 -2.56 0.29 17.37
C VAL A 151 -2.07 1.44 16.48
N LEU A 152 -0.76 1.62 16.35
CA LEU A 152 -0.22 2.65 15.45
C LEU A 152 -0.56 2.31 13.98
N LEU A 153 -0.98 3.33 13.22
CA LEU A 153 -1.35 3.19 11.82
C LEU A 153 -0.22 2.57 10.98
N ASN A 154 1.01 3.07 11.14
CA ASN A 154 2.18 2.56 10.42
C ASN A 154 2.49 1.09 10.75
N SER A 155 2.32 0.67 12.01
CA SER A 155 2.48 -0.73 12.42
C SER A 155 1.44 -1.63 11.77
N MET A 156 0.18 -1.18 11.72
CA MET A 156 -0.89 -1.90 11.03
C MET A 156 -0.61 -2.04 9.53
N ILE A 157 -0.25 -0.96 8.83
CA ILE A 157 0.06 -0.99 7.39
C ILE A 157 1.22 -1.94 7.09
N ARG A 158 2.31 -1.84 7.88
CA ARG A 158 3.46 -2.74 7.75
C ARG A 158 3.06 -4.19 7.91
N ALA A 159 2.28 -4.52 8.95
CA ALA A 159 1.80 -5.87 9.16
C ALA A 159 0.89 -6.30 7.99
N ALA A 160 -0.08 -5.50 7.59
CA ALA A 160 -0.98 -5.81 6.47
C ALA A 160 -0.24 -6.08 5.16
N SER A 161 0.85 -5.35 4.88
CA SER A 161 1.70 -5.57 3.71
C SER A 161 2.38 -6.94 3.69
N LEU A 162 2.65 -7.53 4.88
CA LEU A 162 3.16 -8.89 5.00
C LEU A 162 2.08 -9.93 4.66
N PHE A 163 0.79 -9.61 4.84
CA PHE A 163 -0.30 -10.54 4.57
C PHE A 163 -0.90 -10.36 3.17
N SER A 164 -0.74 -9.20 2.53
CA SER A 164 -1.33 -8.91 1.21
C SER A 164 -0.50 -9.38 0.00
N GLY A 165 0.44 -10.30 0.20
CA GLY A 165 1.31 -10.84 -0.86
C GLY A 165 0.58 -11.75 -1.86
N GLY A 166 1.16 -11.88 -3.05
CA GLY A 166 0.65 -12.77 -4.10
C GLY A 166 0.60 -14.23 -3.64
N LYS A 167 -0.51 -14.90 -3.98
CA LYS A 167 -0.62 -16.36 -3.92
C LYS A 167 0.34 -16.97 -4.96
N ILE A 168 1.19 -17.90 -4.53
CA ILE A 168 1.94 -18.76 -5.44
C ILE A 168 1.35 -20.17 -5.41
N ASN A 169 1.52 -20.96 -6.47
CA ASN A 169 1.12 -22.36 -6.41
C ASN A 169 2.02 -23.09 -5.39
N ALA A 170 1.45 -24.01 -4.61
CA ALA A 170 2.20 -24.86 -3.68
C ALA A 170 3.36 -25.60 -4.38
N CYS A 171 3.17 -26.00 -5.64
CA CYS A 171 4.21 -26.63 -6.45
C CYS A 171 5.36 -25.66 -6.82
N ASP A 172 5.10 -24.35 -6.84
CA ASP A 172 6.09 -23.31 -7.19
C ASP A 172 6.80 -22.75 -5.94
N THR A 173 6.44 -23.21 -4.73
CA THR A 173 7.03 -22.74 -3.47
C THR A 173 8.55 -22.92 -3.42
N GLN A 174 9.05 -24.06 -3.90
CA GLN A 174 10.50 -24.33 -3.92
C GLN A 174 11.24 -23.37 -4.85
N LEU A 175 10.65 -23.07 -6.02
CA LEU A 175 11.21 -22.13 -6.99
C LEU A 175 11.22 -20.70 -6.44
N TYR A 176 10.11 -20.29 -5.81
CA TYR A 176 10.02 -18.99 -5.15
C TYR A 176 11.06 -18.84 -4.05
N LEU A 177 11.18 -19.84 -3.18
CA LEU A 177 12.15 -19.86 -2.09
C LEU A 177 13.59 -19.78 -2.59
N GLY A 178 13.93 -20.58 -3.61
CA GLY A 178 15.25 -20.51 -4.25
C GLY A 178 15.54 -19.13 -4.84
N ASN A 179 14.56 -18.49 -5.46
CA ASN A 179 14.71 -17.13 -5.99
C ASN A 179 14.97 -16.07 -4.91
N VAL A 180 14.49 -16.29 -3.68
CA VAL A 180 14.75 -15.40 -2.53
C VAL A 180 15.96 -15.85 -1.70
N GLY A 181 16.74 -16.82 -2.20
CA GLY A 181 17.97 -17.30 -1.57
C GLY A 181 17.76 -18.28 -0.42
N ILE A 182 16.58 -18.89 -0.32
CA ILE A 182 16.26 -19.93 0.66
C ILE A 182 16.20 -21.28 -0.05
N GLU A 183 17.13 -22.17 0.28
CA GLU A 183 17.15 -23.52 -0.27
C GLU A 183 16.59 -24.53 0.73
N PHE A 184 15.55 -25.26 0.32
CA PHE A 184 15.06 -26.43 1.03
C PHE A 184 15.37 -27.70 0.23
N THR A 185 15.73 -28.76 0.95
CA THR A 185 15.72 -30.10 0.40
C THR A 185 14.29 -30.51 0.01
N ASN A 186 14.15 -31.49 -0.86
CA ASN A 186 12.82 -32.00 -1.25
C ASN A 186 12.00 -32.48 -0.05
N LYS A 187 12.66 -32.98 1.00
CA LYS A 187 12.02 -33.39 2.23
C LYS A 187 11.52 -32.19 3.04
N GLU A 188 12.39 -31.20 3.29
CA GLU A 188 12.00 -29.98 4.02
C GLU A 188 10.88 -29.22 3.31
N ASN A 189 10.87 -29.22 1.98
CA ASN A 189 9.79 -28.61 1.20
C ASN A 189 8.47 -29.39 1.33
N GLN A 190 8.50 -30.73 1.42
CA GLN A 190 7.28 -31.49 1.69
C GLN A 190 6.80 -31.35 3.12
N ASP A 191 7.73 -31.42 4.08
CA ASP A 191 7.42 -31.16 5.49
C ASP A 191 6.82 -29.75 5.66
N LEU A 192 7.33 -28.75 4.91
CA LEU A 192 6.74 -27.42 4.81
C LEU A 192 5.31 -27.50 4.26
N LEU A 193 5.10 -28.08 3.08
CA LEU A 193 3.79 -28.17 2.43
C LEU A 193 2.73 -28.89 3.29
N ASP A 194 3.14 -29.85 4.11
CA ASP A 194 2.26 -30.57 5.04
C ASP A 194 1.84 -29.71 6.25
N ILE A 195 2.65 -28.73 6.66
CA ILE A 195 2.34 -27.84 7.80
C ILE A 195 1.72 -26.51 7.37
N VAL A 196 1.82 -26.10 6.10
CA VAL A 196 1.20 -24.85 5.64
C VAL A 196 -0.29 -25.01 5.37
N PRO A 197 -1.15 -24.11 5.90
CA PRO A 197 -2.48 -23.94 5.34
C PRO A 197 -2.42 -23.48 3.88
N LEU A 198 -2.91 -24.32 2.97
CA LEU A 198 -3.08 -23.98 1.56
C LEU A 198 -4.47 -23.41 1.31
N ASP A 199 -4.53 -22.36 0.48
CA ASP A 199 -5.79 -21.86 -0.10
C ASP A 199 -6.04 -22.60 -1.43
N GLY A 200 -6.64 -23.78 -1.32
CA GLY A 200 -6.77 -24.74 -2.43
C GLY A 200 -5.40 -25.31 -2.81
N LYS A 201 -4.88 -24.90 -3.97
CA LYS A 201 -3.52 -25.27 -4.45
C LYS A 201 -2.49 -24.15 -4.25
N HIS A 202 -2.87 -23.07 -3.59
CA HIS A 202 -2.01 -21.89 -3.49
C HIS A 202 -1.44 -21.73 -2.08
N PHE A 203 -0.14 -21.47 -2.04
CA PHE A 203 0.63 -21.08 -0.88
C PHE A 203 0.78 -19.54 -0.88
N ARG A 204 0.61 -18.91 0.28
CA ARG A 204 0.91 -17.49 0.47
C ARG A 204 2.18 -17.35 1.30
N PRO A 205 3.33 -17.02 0.68
CA PRO A 205 4.62 -17.07 1.35
C PRO A 205 4.67 -16.19 2.61
N CYS A 206 4.29 -14.92 2.49
CA CYS A 206 4.53 -13.94 3.54
C CYS A 206 3.65 -14.14 4.79
N SER A 207 2.40 -14.61 4.64
CA SER A 207 1.53 -14.93 5.78
C SER A 207 1.97 -16.21 6.49
N GLN A 208 2.43 -17.21 5.72
CA GLN A 208 2.67 -18.55 6.24
C GLN A 208 4.07 -18.76 6.80
N PHE A 209 5.09 -18.05 6.30
CA PHE A 209 6.42 -18.10 6.90
C PHE A 209 6.44 -17.56 8.33
N HIS A 210 5.58 -16.59 8.66
CA HIS A 210 5.43 -16.11 10.03
C HIS A 210 4.92 -17.21 10.98
N ARG A 211 3.95 -18.02 10.53
CA ARG A 211 3.36 -19.13 11.31
C ARG A 211 4.30 -20.31 11.47
N ILE A 212 5.07 -20.63 10.42
CA ILE A 212 5.86 -21.87 10.36
C ILE A 212 7.24 -21.70 10.97
N LEU A 213 7.95 -20.63 10.64
CA LEU A 213 9.37 -20.53 10.99
C LEU A 213 9.59 -19.87 12.34
N GLY A 214 8.55 -19.35 13.01
CA GLY A 214 8.70 -18.58 14.25
C GLY A 214 9.60 -17.36 14.10
N LEU A 215 9.98 -17.00 12.87
CA LEU A 215 10.83 -15.88 12.56
C LEU A 215 9.98 -14.62 12.79
N GLN A 216 10.28 -13.89 13.87
CA GLN A 216 10.12 -12.45 13.84
C GLN A 216 10.93 -11.97 12.64
N VAL A 217 10.25 -11.65 11.54
CA VAL A 217 10.88 -11.35 10.26
C VAL A 217 11.85 -10.19 10.49
N VAL A 218 13.13 -10.52 10.60
CA VAL A 218 14.22 -9.56 10.45
C VAL A 218 14.13 -9.10 9.02
N HIS A 219 13.58 -7.90 8.82
CA HIS A 219 13.80 -7.03 7.66
C HIS A 219 14.20 -7.75 6.36
N ILE A 220 13.28 -8.51 5.77
CA ILE A 220 13.38 -8.85 4.35
C ILE A 220 12.59 -7.77 3.61
N THR A 221 13.26 -6.66 3.35
CA THR A 221 12.83 -5.68 2.34
C THR A 221 13.01 -6.33 0.97
N PHE A 222 11.90 -6.57 0.27
CA PHE A 222 11.87 -6.79 -1.17
C PHE A 222 12.09 -5.47 -1.92
#